data_AF-A0A7R8WRQ1-F1
#
_entry.id   AF-A0A7R8WRQ1-F1
#
_cell.length_a   1.000
_cell.length_b   1.000
_cell.length_c   1.000
_cell.angle_alpha   90.00
_cell.angle_beta   90.00
_cell.angle_gamma   90.00
#
_symmetry.space_group_name_H-M   'P 1'
#
loop_
_entity.id
_entity.type
_entity.pdbx_description
1 polymer ?
#
loop_
_entity_poly.entity_id
_entity_poly.type
_entity_poly.pdbx_seq_one_letter_code
_entity_poly.pdbx_strand_id
1 'polypeptide(L)'
;MEEKFQDLIPYDFLQLCYYRQNLQNAANASFTYLVKHAEDIDTRINFELYISDANVDTQQLEDLEEKTFGVTFKQAMNSYEKQDHLKSMKHLEQALEEYFNAHDDCRLLCEGHLFDPTFGISSVAEMFLRSFKCKNDCRMKLNIFYMPQDEKKIIDFPALCYSFLYDVHHGANSSQKALENLESWILLDPGNSVAQEQKKLFSSDVQETEVLARN
;
A
#
# COMPACT_ATOMS: atom_id res chain seq x y z
N MET A 1 10.42 21.64 6.12
CA MET A 1 9.76 21.14 7.35
C MET A 1 8.79 20.04 6.96
N GLU A 2 7.87 20.31 6.04
CA GLU A 2 6.88 19.36 5.50
C GLU A 2 7.49 18.09 4.87
N GLU A 3 8.58 18.21 4.10
CA GLU A 3 9.30 17.05 3.52
C GLU A 3 9.80 16.06 4.59
N LYS A 4 10.28 16.57 5.73
CA LYS A 4 10.74 15.71 6.84
C LYS A 4 9.61 14.90 7.45
N PHE A 5 8.39 15.47 7.51
CA PHE A 5 7.20 14.75 7.97
C PHE A 5 6.80 13.67 6.97
N GLN A 6 6.83 13.96 5.66
CA GLN A 6 6.58 12.95 4.63
C GLN A 6 7.60 11.81 4.66
N ASP A 7 8.83 12.10 5.09
CA ASP A 7 9.89 11.12 5.28
C ASP A 7 9.92 10.47 6.66
N LEU A 8 8.92 10.71 7.51
CA LEU A 8 8.80 10.10 8.86
C LEU A 8 10.00 10.38 9.79
N ILE A 9 10.90 11.29 9.43
CA ILE A 9 12.09 11.64 10.21
C ILE A 9 11.76 12.04 11.67
N PRO A 10 10.64 12.75 11.97
CA PRO A 10 10.29 13.04 13.35
C PRO A 10 10.15 11.80 14.25
N TYR A 11 9.78 10.64 13.71
CA TYR A 11 9.58 9.41 14.47
C TYR A 11 10.89 8.82 14.98
N ASP A 12 12.00 9.00 14.25
CA ASP A 12 13.33 8.61 14.73
C ASP A 12 13.75 9.41 15.97
N PHE A 13 13.48 10.72 16.00
CA PHE A 13 13.70 11.51 17.21
C PHE A 13 12.71 11.15 18.32
N LEU A 14 11.44 10.91 17.96
CA LEU A 14 10.36 10.65 18.90
C LEU A 14 10.56 9.34 19.69
N GLN A 15 11.08 8.28 19.05
CA GLN A 15 11.37 7.02 19.75
C GLN A 15 12.36 7.22 20.92
N LEU A 16 13.39 8.06 20.74
CA LEU A 16 14.40 8.33 21.74
C LEU A 16 13.83 9.12 22.93
N CYS A 17 12.88 10.02 22.65
CA CYS A 17 12.14 10.74 23.69
C CYS A 17 11.25 9.79 24.51
N TYR A 18 10.61 8.82 23.87
CA TYR A 18 9.75 7.85 24.53
C TYR A 18 10.51 6.78 25.30
N TYR A 19 11.73 6.41 24.87
CA TYR A 19 12.50 5.31 25.46
C TYR A 19 12.56 5.35 27.01
N ARG A 20 12.69 6.55 27.59
CA ARG A 20 12.77 6.72 29.06
C ARG A 20 11.42 6.88 29.77
N GLN A 21 10.33 7.03 29.05
CA GLN A 21 9.01 7.39 29.57
C GLN A 21 7.97 6.31 29.32
N ASN A 22 7.95 5.73 28.12
CA ASN A 22 6.99 4.73 27.68
C ASN A 22 7.60 3.90 26.55
N LEU A 23 7.97 2.65 26.86
CA LEU A 23 8.58 1.74 25.88
C LEU A 23 7.64 1.32 24.76
N GLN A 24 6.33 1.20 25.02
CA GLN A 24 5.35 0.90 23.97
C GLN A 24 5.34 2.01 22.91
N ASN A 25 5.29 3.27 23.34
CA ASN A 25 5.31 4.39 22.40
C ASN A 25 6.66 4.53 21.68
N ALA A 26 7.76 4.14 22.34
CA ALA A 26 9.07 4.08 21.69
C ALA A 26 9.08 3.03 20.58
N ALA A 27 8.50 1.86 20.83
CA ALA A 27 8.35 0.77 19.86
C ALA A 27 7.43 1.16 18.69
N ASN A 28 6.28 1.81 18.96
CA ASN A 28 5.39 2.29 17.91
C ASN A 28 6.05 3.37 17.05
N ALA A 29 6.79 4.30 17.66
CA ALA A 29 7.50 5.35 16.92
C ALA A 29 8.64 4.77 16.05
N SER A 30 9.46 3.87 16.58
CA SER A 30 10.53 3.24 15.79
C SER A 30 9.95 2.32 14.70
N PHE A 31 8.87 1.60 14.97
CA PHE A 31 8.13 0.84 13.95
C PHE A 31 7.65 1.74 12.81
N THR A 32 6.98 2.86 13.15
CA THR A 32 6.50 3.86 12.18
C THR A 32 7.64 4.38 11.29
N TYR A 33 8.80 4.70 11.86
CA TYR A 33 9.95 5.14 11.08
C TYR A 33 10.48 4.05 10.13
N LEU A 34 10.59 2.82 10.63
CA LEU A 34 11.11 1.66 9.88
C LEU A 34 10.21 1.23 8.72
N VAL A 35 8.92 1.60 8.72
CA VAL A 35 8.03 1.43 7.56
C VAL A 35 8.66 2.02 6.29
N LYS A 36 9.29 3.20 6.39
CA LYS A 36 9.93 3.86 5.24
C LYS A 36 11.45 3.64 5.17
N HIS A 37 12.09 3.44 6.32
CA HIS A 37 13.55 3.34 6.45
C HIS A 37 14.00 1.97 6.94
N ALA A 38 13.52 0.90 6.30
CA ALA A 38 13.78 -0.48 6.71
C ALA A 38 15.27 -0.88 6.72
N GLU A 39 16.15 -0.10 6.09
CA GLU A 39 17.61 -0.31 6.05
C GLU A 39 18.36 0.43 7.17
N ASP A 40 17.68 1.24 7.97
CA ASP A 40 18.29 1.98 9.08
C ASP A 40 18.65 1.04 10.23
N ILE A 41 19.93 0.67 10.29
CA ILE A 41 20.43 -0.35 11.23
C ILE A 41 20.25 0.11 12.68
N ASP A 42 20.53 1.38 12.97
CA ASP A 42 20.47 1.92 14.34
C ASP A 42 19.04 1.87 14.88
N THR A 43 18.05 2.27 14.07
CA THR A 43 16.64 2.21 14.48
C THR A 43 16.14 0.78 14.57
N ARG A 44 16.61 -0.15 13.73
CA ARG A 44 16.27 -1.57 13.88
C ARG A 44 16.78 -2.14 15.20
N ILE A 45 18.01 -1.83 15.58
CA ILE A 45 18.57 -2.25 16.87
C ILE A 45 17.73 -1.70 18.03
N ASN A 46 17.35 -0.41 17.96
CA ASN A 46 16.50 0.20 18.96
C ASN A 46 15.11 -0.47 19.03
N PHE A 47 14.48 -0.71 17.88
CA PHE A 47 13.18 -1.38 17.81
C PHE A 47 13.25 -2.79 18.41
N GLU A 48 14.24 -3.60 18.02
CA GLU A 48 14.48 -4.94 18.57
C GLU A 48 14.69 -4.91 20.10
N LEU A 49 15.44 -3.91 20.58
CA LEU A 49 15.62 -3.68 22.01
C LEU A 49 14.27 -3.39 22.70
N TYR A 50 13.43 -2.52 22.14
CA TYR A 50 12.16 -2.13 22.78
C TYR A 50 11.18 -3.31 22.85
N ILE A 51 11.01 -4.06 21.76
CA ILE A 51 10.08 -5.20 21.72
C ILE A 51 10.54 -6.41 22.54
N SER A 52 11.82 -6.45 22.94
CA SER A 52 12.36 -7.50 23.82
C SER A 52 11.98 -7.32 25.29
N ASP A 53 11.52 -6.13 25.68
CA ASP A 53 11.10 -5.83 27.04
C ASP A 53 9.69 -6.37 27.30
N ALA A 54 9.48 -7.00 28.46
CA ALA A 54 8.19 -7.58 28.84
C ALA A 54 7.06 -6.53 29.03
N ASN A 55 7.41 -5.25 29.17
CA ASN A 55 6.45 -4.15 29.27
C ASN A 55 5.91 -3.68 27.92
N VAL A 56 6.42 -4.22 26.80
CA VAL A 56 5.92 -3.93 25.46
C VAL A 56 5.02 -5.08 25.00
N ASP A 57 3.77 -4.75 24.69
CA ASP A 57 2.85 -5.67 24.05
C ASP A 57 3.09 -5.63 22.53
N THR A 58 3.73 -6.67 22.02
CA THR A 58 4.02 -6.83 20.60
C THR A 58 2.76 -7.05 19.76
N GLN A 59 1.64 -7.45 20.37
CA GLN A 59 0.34 -7.56 19.68
C GLN A 59 -0.33 -6.20 19.48
N GLN A 60 0.10 -5.17 20.23
CA GLN A 60 -0.40 -3.79 20.14
C GLN A 60 0.62 -2.84 19.49
N LEU A 61 1.51 -3.38 18.65
CA LEU A 61 2.38 -2.55 17.83
C LEU A 61 1.56 -1.83 16.75
N GLU A 62 1.71 -0.52 16.68
CA GLU A 62 0.95 0.33 15.76
C GLU A 62 1.89 1.17 14.90
N ASP A 63 1.57 1.25 13.61
CA ASP A 63 2.10 2.30 12.72
C ASP A 63 1.27 3.56 12.93
N LEU A 64 1.90 4.59 13.49
CA LEU A 64 1.26 5.85 13.87
C LEU A 64 0.87 6.71 12.65
N GLU A 65 1.35 6.36 11.46
CA GLU A 65 1.04 7.03 10.20
C GLU A 65 0.22 6.15 9.24
N GLU A 66 -0.28 5.01 9.74
CA GLU A 66 -1.05 4.05 8.97
C GLU A 66 -2.25 4.73 8.30
N LYS A 67 -2.34 4.56 6.98
CA LYS A 67 -3.44 5.14 6.20
C LYS A 67 -4.69 4.29 6.35
N THR A 68 -5.86 4.93 6.25
CA THR A 68 -7.16 4.28 6.43
C THR A 68 -7.34 3.06 5.55
N PHE A 69 -6.94 3.14 4.28
CA PHE A 69 -6.99 2.01 3.35
C PHE A 69 -6.15 0.81 3.80
N GLY A 70 -5.05 1.03 4.53
CA GLY A 70 -4.24 -0.04 5.12
C GLY A 70 -4.95 -0.76 6.27
N VAL A 71 -5.62 0.00 7.15
CA VAL A 71 -6.44 -0.56 8.22
C VAL A 71 -7.58 -1.41 7.65
N THR A 72 -8.30 -0.87 6.67
CA THR A 72 -9.40 -1.57 5.98
C THR A 72 -8.89 -2.83 5.26
N PHE A 73 -7.71 -2.75 4.62
CA PHE A 73 -7.07 -3.91 3.99
C PHE A 73 -6.72 -5.01 5.01
N LYS A 74 -6.16 -4.68 6.17
CA LYS A 74 -5.90 -5.67 7.25
C LYS A 74 -7.19 -6.36 7.69
N GLN A 75 -8.30 -5.64 7.77
CA GLN A 75 -9.61 -6.23 8.08
C GLN A 75 -10.13 -7.14 6.96
N ALA A 76 -9.83 -6.80 5.71
CA ALA A 76 -10.11 -7.65 4.56
C ALA A 76 -9.33 -8.97 4.66
N MET A 77 -8.02 -8.90 4.92
CA MET A 77 -7.16 -10.08 5.05
C MET A 77 -7.58 -10.99 6.19
N ASN A 78 -7.93 -10.43 7.36
CA ASN A 78 -8.46 -11.21 8.47
C ASN A 78 -9.77 -11.94 8.11
N SER A 79 -10.63 -11.29 7.32
CA SER A 79 -11.87 -11.92 6.83
C SER A 79 -11.59 -13.00 5.77
N TYR A 80 -10.60 -12.76 4.90
CA TYR A 80 -10.12 -13.71 3.90
C TYR A 80 -9.57 -14.99 4.56
N GLU A 81 -8.72 -14.86 5.57
CA GLU A 81 -8.18 -15.99 6.35
C GLU A 81 -9.27 -16.80 7.05
N LYS A 82 -10.33 -16.13 7.51
CA LYS A 82 -11.53 -16.76 8.09
C LYS A 82 -12.49 -17.36 7.06
N GLN A 83 -12.15 -17.31 5.77
CA GLN A 83 -12.99 -17.76 4.65
C GLN A 83 -14.34 -17.01 4.54
N ASP A 84 -14.46 -15.82 5.15
CA ASP A 84 -15.59 -14.93 4.95
C ASP A 84 -15.36 -14.08 3.69
N HIS A 85 -15.56 -14.73 2.55
CA HIS A 85 -15.34 -14.17 1.21
C HIS A 85 -16.16 -12.89 0.96
N LEU A 86 -17.44 -12.87 1.38
CA LEU A 86 -18.31 -11.72 1.16
C LEU A 86 -17.85 -10.49 1.95
N LYS A 87 -17.43 -10.68 3.20
CA LYS A 87 -16.92 -9.59 4.03
C LYS A 87 -15.54 -9.13 3.57
N SER A 88 -14.68 -10.07 3.17
CA SER A 88 -13.38 -9.77 2.56
C SER A 88 -13.54 -8.91 1.30
N MET A 89 -14.45 -9.27 0.39
CA MET A 89 -14.72 -8.48 -0.82
C MET A 89 -15.10 -7.05 -0.50
N LYS A 90 -16.05 -6.84 0.42
CA LYS A 90 -16.51 -5.50 0.80
C LYS A 90 -15.37 -4.64 1.34
N HIS A 91 -14.54 -5.20 2.22
CA HIS A 91 -13.40 -4.46 2.75
C HIS A 91 -12.32 -4.20 1.69
N LEU A 92 -12.09 -5.12 0.74
CA LEU A 92 -11.17 -4.89 -0.38
C LEU A 92 -11.65 -3.74 -1.30
N GLU A 93 -12.93 -3.74 -1.66
CA GLU A 93 -13.53 -2.67 -2.46
C GLU A 93 -13.44 -1.32 -1.75
N GLN A 94 -13.76 -1.29 -0.44
CA GLN A 94 -13.64 -0.09 0.39
C GLN A 94 -12.18 0.39 0.49
N ALA A 95 -11.22 -0.52 0.67
CA ALA A 95 -9.81 -0.16 0.76
C ALA A 95 -9.29 0.44 -0.56
N LEU A 96 -9.76 -0.06 -1.72
CA LEU A 96 -9.46 0.54 -3.02
C LEU A 96 -10.02 1.96 -3.14
N GLU A 97 -11.26 2.19 -2.74
CA GLU A 97 -11.87 3.53 -2.74
C GLU A 97 -11.08 4.51 -1.85
N GLU A 98 -10.78 4.09 -0.62
CA GLU A 98 -9.97 4.88 0.32
C GLU A 98 -8.56 5.17 -0.22
N TYR A 99 -7.94 4.21 -0.91
CA TYR A 99 -6.66 4.40 -1.55
C TYR A 99 -6.73 5.44 -2.67
N PHE A 100 -7.73 5.37 -3.56
CA PHE A 100 -7.85 6.32 -4.66
C PHE A 100 -8.13 7.73 -4.17
N ASN A 101 -8.93 7.88 -3.10
CA ASN A 101 -9.13 9.17 -2.42
C ASN A 101 -7.80 9.71 -1.87
N ALA A 102 -7.03 8.89 -1.15
CA ALA A 102 -5.71 9.28 -0.64
C ALA A 102 -4.71 9.61 -1.77
N HIS A 103 -4.80 8.92 -2.90
CA HIS A 103 -4.00 9.18 -4.09
C HIS A 103 -4.34 10.52 -4.74
N ASP A 104 -5.62 10.85 -4.83
CA ASP A 104 -6.06 12.16 -5.33
C ASP A 104 -5.66 13.29 -4.38
N ASP A 105 -5.79 13.09 -3.06
CA ASP A 105 -5.30 14.03 -2.05
C ASP A 105 -3.79 14.27 -2.18
N CYS A 106 -3.00 13.20 -2.37
CA CYS A 106 -1.57 13.33 -2.64
C CYS A 106 -1.30 14.19 -3.89
N ARG A 107 -2.06 13.97 -4.97
CA ARG A 107 -1.88 14.73 -6.22
C ARG A 107 -2.28 16.20 -6.07
N LEU A 108 -3.29 16.50 -5.26
CA LEU A 108 -3.71 17.86 -4.94
C LEU A 108 -2.62 18.61 -4.16
N LEU A 109 -1.98 17.95 -3.19
CA LEU A 109 -0.86 18.53 -2.43
C LEU A 109 0.36 18.86 -3.32
N CYS A 110 0.50 18.20 -4.47
CA CYS A 110 1.56 18.48 -5.44
C CYS A 110 1.34 19.78 -6.26
N GLU A 111 0.20 20.45 -6.14
CA GLU A 111 -0.12 21.68 -6.88
C GLU A 111 0.31 22.97 -6.15
N GLY A 112 1.09 22.86 -5.06
CA GLY A 112 1.44 23.94 -4.14
C GLY A 112 1.92 25.28 -4.75
N HIS A 113 1.67 26.36 -4.00
CA HIS A 113 1.87 27.76 -4.39
C HIS A 113 3.33 28.16 -4.64
N LEU A 114 3.70 28.30 -5.92
CA LEU A 114 4.91 28.99 -6.35
C LEU A 114 4.64 29.87 -7.57
N PHE A 115 3.51 30.58 -7.58
CA PHE A 115 3.36 31.72 -8.50
C PHE A 115 3.99 32.95 -7.85
N ASP A 116 5.27 33.16 -8.09
CA ASP A 116 5.85 34.48 -7.95
C ASP A 116 5.82 35.16 -9.33
N PRO A 117 5.09 36.27 -9.48
CA PRO A 117 4.89 36.97 -10.76
C PRO A 117 6.17 37.57 -11.36
N THR A 118 7.30 37.53 -10.66
CA THR A 118 8.60 38.02 -11.17
C THR A 118 9.32 36.99 -12.04
N PHE A 119 8.84 35.75 -12.07
CA PHE A 119 9.53 34.66 -12.75
C PHE A 119 9.11 34.49 -14.22
N GLY A 120 10.10 34.35 -15.12
CA GLY A 120 9.89 34.19 -16.57
C GLY A 120 9.37 32.79 -16.97
N ILE A 121 9.19 32.58 -18.29
CA ILE A 121 8.65 31.34 -18.88
C ILE A 121 9.39 30.07 -18.39
N SER A 122 10.71 30.15 -18.17
CA SER A 122 11.51 29.01 -17.68
C SER A 122 11.06 28.52 -16.30
N SER A 123 10.68 29.42 -15.40
CA SER A 123 10.24 29.06 -14.05
C SER A 123 8.84 28.47 -14.02
N VAL A 124 7.97 28.87 -14.96
CA VAL A 124 6.66 28.23 -15.16
C VAL A 124 6.87 26.77 -15.58
N ALA A 125 7.80 26.51 -16.51
CA ALA A 125 8.13 25.15 -16.93
C ALA A 125 8.70 24.31 -15.77
N GLU A 126 9.62 24.88 -14.97
CA GLU A 126 10.17 24.22 -13.78
C GLU A 126 9.09 23.86 -12.74
N MET A 127 8.11 24.75 -12.52
CA MET A 127 6.98 24.51 -11.64
C MET A 127 6.14 23.32 -12.11
N PHE A 128 5.78 23.27 -13.40
CA PHE A 128 5.02 22.14 -13.96
C PHE A 128 5.81 20.83 -13.90
N LEU A 129 7.11 20.85 -14.19
CA LEU A 129 7.96 19.66 -14.09
C LEU A 129 8.01 19.14 -12.65
N ARG A 130 8.13 20.03 -11.66
CA ARG A 130 8.10 19.66 -10.24
C ARG A 130 6.75 19.05 -9.84
N SER A 131 5.64 19.70 -10.21
CA SER A 131 4.30 19.20 -9.90
C SER A 131 4.03 17.85 -10.57
N PHE A 132 4.40 17.71 -11.85
CA PHE A 132 4.28 16.46 -12.59
C PHE A 132 5.07 15.33 -11.93
N LYS A 133 6.34 15.58 -11.58
CA LYS A 133 7.16 14.60 -10.88
C LYS A 133 6.52 14.17 -9.55
N CYS A 134 6.07 15.13 -8.74
CA CYS A 134 5.39 14.85 -7.48
C CYS A 134 4.13 13.99 -7.65
N LYS A 135 3.27 14.33 -8.62
CA LYS A 135 2.04 13.58 -8.91
C LYS A 135 2.32 12.16 -9.39
N ASN A 136 3.38 11.99 -10.19
CA ASN A 136 3.79 10.68 -10.67
C ASN A 136 4.33 9.80 -9.53
N ASP A 137 4.92 10.41 -8.51
CA ASP A 137 5.46 9.71 -7.34
C ASP A 137 4.38 9.34 -6.30
N CYS A 138 3.14 9.85 -6.42
CA CYS A 138 2.07 9.59 -5.42
C CYS A 138 1.76 8.10 -5.22
N ARG A 139 1.72 7.32 -6.30
CA ARG A 139 1.55 5.86 -6.25
C ARG A 139 2.63 5.20 -5.38
N MET A 140 3.89 5.61 -5.57
CA MET A 140 5.02 5.09 -4.78
C MET A 140 4.98 5.54 -3.32
N LYS A 141 4.50 6.77 -3.05
CA LYS A 141 4.35 7.31 -1.68
C LYS A 141 3.27 6.62 -0.86
N LEU A 142 2.25 6.06 -1.53
CA LEU A 142 1.11 5.41 -0.90
C LEU A 142 1.19 3.88 -0.87
N ASN A 143 2.28 3.30 -1.38
CA ASN A 143 2.50 1.88 -1.25
C ASN A 143 2.64 1.52 0.23
N ILE A 144 1.82 0.57 0.67
CA ILE A 144 1.91 0.02 2.02
C ILE A 144 3.11 -0.89 2.10
N PHE A 145 4.01 -0.64 3.03
CA PHE A 145 5.04 -1.59 3.38
C PHE A 145 4.43 -2.64 4.32
N TYR A 146 4.04 -3.78 3.76
CA TYR A 146 3.73 -4.95 4.56
C TYR A 146 5.05 -5.62 4.96
N MET A 147 5.39 -5.61 6.25
CA MET A 147 6.50 -6.38 6.78
C MET A 147 5.97 -7.70 7.35
N PRO A 148 6.23 -8.82 6.67
CA PRO A 148 6.74 -9.97 7.37
C PRO A 148 7.99 -10.49 6.64
N GLN A 149 9.12 -10.46 7.34
CA GLN A 149 10.32 -11.26 7.11
C GLN A 149 10.76 -11.39 5.63
N ASP A 150 11.75 -10.58 5.25
CA ASP A 150 12.68 -10.82 4.15
C ASP A 150 12.10 -10.96 2.74
N GLU A 151 11.86 -9.81 2.11
CA GLU A 151 12.33 -9.40 0.77
C GLU A 151 11.43 -8.23 0.33
N LYS A 152 12.03 -7.03 0.15
CA LYS A 152 11.32 -5.84 -0.34
C LYS A 152 10.79 -6.10 -1.77
N LYS A 153 9.60 -6.68 -1.89
CA LYS A 153 8.77 -6.51 -3.08
C LYS A 153 7.77 -5.41 -2.76
N ILE A 154 8.02 -4.22 -3.28
CA ILE A 154 7.00 -3.16 -3.31
C ILE A 154 5.89 -3.72 -4.19
N ILE A 155 4.84 -4.25 -3.56
CA ILE A 155 3.63 -4.63 -4.28
C ILE A 155 2.79 -3.36 -4.36
N ASP A 156 2.45 -2.99 -5.58
CA ASP A 156 1.52 -1.91 -5.82
C ASP A 156 0.20 -2.20 -5.11
N PHE A 157 -0.22 -1.31 -4.21
CA PHE A 157 -1.37 -1.60 -3.34
C PHE A 157 -2.67 -1.90 -4.11
N PRO A 158 -3.05 -1.12 -5.15
CA PRO A 158 -4.14 -1.49 -6.04
C PRO A 158 -3.99 -2.86 -6.67
N ALA A 159 -2.81 -3.18 -7.22
CA ALA A 159 -2.55 -4.48 -7.84
C ALA A 159 -2.76 -5.64 -6.85
N LEU A 160 -2.31 -5.47 -5.60
CA LEU A 160 -2.52 -6.43 -4.51
C LEU A 160 -4.02 -6.60 -4.20
N CYS A 161 -4.77 -5.51 -4.10
CA CYS A 161 -6.21 -5.60 -3.84
C CYS A 161 -6.94 -6.34 -4.98
N TYR A 162 -6.59 -6.04 -6.23
CA TYR A 162 -7.18 -6.73 -7.39
C TYR A 162 -6.82 -8.21 -7.47
N SER A 163 -5.62 -8.62 -7.03
CA SER A 163 -5.28 -10.05 -6.97
C SER A 163 -6.16 -10.80 -5.97
N PHE A 164 -6.39 -10.24 -4.78
CA PHE A 164 -7.29 -10.85 -3.81
C PHE A 164 -8.75 -10.80 -4.26
N LEU A 165 -9.20 -9.72 -4.90
CA LEU A 165 -10.54 -9.66 -5.47
C LEU A 165 -10.74 -10.71 -6.57
N TYR A 166 -9.72 -10.94 -7.41
CA TYR A 166 -9.73 -12.04 -8.38
C TYR A 166 -9.95 -13.38 -7.67
N ASP A 167 -9.14 -13.71 -6.66
CA ASP A 167 -9.24 -14.98 -5.93
C ASP A 167 -10.62 -15.18 -5.31
N VAL A 168 -11.16 -14.15 -4.65
CA VAL A 168 -12.46 -14.24 -4.00
C VAL A 168 -13.60 -14.35 -5.01
N HIS A 169 -13.58 -13.57 -6.10
CA HIS A 169 -14.62 -13.65 -7.13
C HIS A 169 -14.57 -14.95 -7.93
N HIS A 170 -13.37 -15.48 -8.16
CA HIS A 170 -13.17 -16.77 -8.80
C HIS A 170 -13.75 -17.88 -7.92
N GLY A 171 -13.45 -17.88 -6.61
CA GLY A 171 -14.05 -18.83 -5.66
C GLY A 171 -15.57 -18.72 -5.53
N ALA A 172 -16.13 -17.53 -5.77
CA ALA A 172 -17.57 -17.28 -5.77
C ALA A 172 -18.28 -17.59 -7.12
N ASN A 173 -17.62 -18.23 -8.08
CA ASN A 173 -18.12 -18.52 -9.43
C ASN A 173 -18.62 -17.28 -10.20
N SER A 174 -18.08 -16.09 -9.89
CA SER A 174 -18.40 -14.84 -10.58
C SER A 174 -17.38 -14.56 -11.69
N SER A 175 -17.38 -15.39 -12.73
CA SER A 175 -16.32 -15.42 -13.76
C SER A 175 -16.06 -14.07 -14.43
N GLN A 176 -17.10 -13.27 -14.70
CA GLN A 176 -16.94 -11.95 -15.29
C GLN A 176 -16.16 -10.99 -14.36
N LYS A 177 -16.58 -10.87 -13.09
CA LYS A 177 -15.91 -9.99 -12.12
C LYS A 177 -14.49 -10.47 -11.83
N ALA A 178 -14.27 -11.77 -11.78
CA ALA A 178 -12.94 -12.33 -11.65
C ALA A 178 -12.04 -11.86 -12.82
N LEU A 179 -12.52 -11.97 -14.07
CA LEU A 179 -11.76 -11.51 -15.23
C LEU A 179 -11.47 -10.00 -15.19
N GLU A 180 -12.46 -9.18 -14.87
CA GLU A 180 -12.29 -7.71 -14.75
C GLU A 180 -11.21 -7.34 -13.71
N ASN A 181 -11.19 -8.04 -12.57
CA ASN A 181 -10.17 -7.86 -11.53
C ASN A 181 -8.79 -8.36 -11.99
N LEU A 182 -8.73 -9.50 -12.69
CA LEU A 182 -7.49 -10.03 -13.25
C LEU A 182 -6.88 -9.10 -14.30
N GLU A 183 -7.71 -8.50 -15.16
CA GLU A 183 -7.26 -7.51 -16.14
C GLU A 183 -6.72 -6.25 -15.46
N SER A 184 -7.41 -5.77 -14.43
CA SER A 184 -6.96 -4.64 -13.62
C SER A 184 -5.63 -4.93 -12.92
N TRP A 185 -5.46 -6.14 -12.37
CA TRP A 185 -4.20 -6.59 -11.77
C TRP A 185 -3.05 -6.58 -12.78
N ILE A 186 -3.26 -7.14 -13.98
CA ILE A 186 -2.24 -7.17 -15.05
C ILE A 186 -1.91 -5.79 -15.57
N LEU A 187 -2.89 -4.89 -15.66
CA LEU A 187 -2.67 -3.51 -16.07
C LEU A 187 -1.74 -2.78 -15.10
N LEU A 188 -1.89 -3.05 -13.80
CA LEU A 188 -1.15 -2.37 -12.74
C LEU A 188 0.22 -3.00 -12.46
N ASP A 189 0.36 -4.31 -12.64
CA ASP A 189 1.61 -5.08 -12.51
C ASP A 189 1.81 -6.02 -13.71
N PRO A 190 2.19 -5.49 -14.89
CA PRO A 190 2.31 -6.28 -16.12
C PRO A 190 3.43 -7.34 -16.07
N GLY A 191 4.41 -7.16 -15.18
CA GLY A 191 5.52 -8.10 -14.97
C GLY A 191 5.17 -9.28 -14.06
N ASN A 192 3.96 -9.32 -13.50
CA ASN A 192 3.56 -10.38 -12.58
C ASN A 192 3.35 -11.71 -13.31
N SER A 193 4.24 -12.68 -13.07
CA SER A 193 4.16 -14.00 -13.70
C SER A 193 2.88 -14.75 -13.34
N VAL A 194 2.38 -14.60 -12.10
CA VAL A 194 1.18 -15.28 -11.62
C VAL A 194 -0.05 -14.75 -12.36
N ALA A 195 -0.21 -13.42 -12.43
CA ALA A 195 -1.33 -12.81 -13.13
C ALA A 195 -1.37 -13.21 -14.62
N GLN A 196 -0.19 -13.23 -15.28
CA GLN A 196 -0.07 -13.64 -16.68
C GLN A 196 -0.43 -15.12 -16.89
N GLU A 197 -0.08 -16.00 -15.96
CA GLU A 197 -0.46 -17.41 -16.00
C GLU A 197 -1.98 -17.59 -15.82
N GLN A 198 -2.57 -16.92 -14.83
CA GLN A 198 -4.02 -16.97 -14.60
C GLN A 198 -4.81 -16.50 -15.83
N LYS A 199 -4.34 -15.48 -16.55
CA LYS A 199 -4.99 -15.01 -17.77
C LYS A 199 -4.97 -16.06 -18.89
N LYS A 200 -3.89 -16.84 -19.00
CA LYS A 200 -3.80 -17.93 -19.99
C LYS A 200 -4.78 -19.05 -19.65
N LEU A 201 -4.85 -19.45 -18.38
CA LEU A 201 -5.77 -20.47 -17.89
C LEU A 201 -7.24 -20.07 -18.13
N PHE A 202 -7.58 -18.84 -17.78
CA PHE A 202 -8.93 -18.32 -18.00
C PHE A 202 -9.30 -18.29 -19.50
N SER A 203 -8.34 -17.96 -20.37
CA SER A 203 -8.54 -17.94 -21.82
C SER A 203 -8.75 -19.35 -22.41
N SER A 204 -8.09 -20.38 -21.86
CA SER A 204 -8.32 -21.78 -22.28
C SER A 204 -9.69 -22.31 -21.83
N ASP A 205 -10.12 -21.96 -20.63
CA ASP A 205 -11.41 -22.43 -20.07
C ASP A 205 -12.61 -21.85 -20.86
N VAL A 206 -12.49 -20.60 -21.33
CA VAL A 206 -13.49 -19.97 -22.21
C VAL A 206 -13.51 -20.65 -23.59
N GLN A 207 -12.36 -21.05 -24.13
CA GLN A 207 -12.30 -21.77 -25.40
C GLN A 207 -12.92 -23.17 -25.30
N GLU A 208 -12.69 -23.92 -24.21
CA GLU A 208 -13.31 -25.22 -24.00
C GLU A 208 -14.83 -25.14 -23.82
N THR A 209 -15.32 -24.13 -23.09
CA THR A 209 -16.77 -23.92 -22.90
C THR A 209 -17.49 -23.48 -24.19
N GLU A 210 -16.85 -22.67 -25.05
CA GLU A 210 -17.40 -22.34 -26.37
C GLU A 210 -17.42 -23.54 -27.33
N VAL A 211 -16.43 -24.44 -27.24
CA VAL A 211 -16.38 -25.67 -28.06
C VAL A 211 -17.44 -26.67 -27.60
N LEU A 212 -17.67 -26.81 -26.29
CA LEU A 212 -18.72 -27.66 -25.73
C LEU A 212 -20.13 -27.13 -26.00
N ALA A 213 -20.32 -25.81 -26.07
CA ALA A 213 -21.61 -25.20 -26.41
C ALA A 213 -21.97 -25.28 -27.91
N ARG A 214 -21.03 -25.70 -28.77
CA ARG A 214 -21.21 -25.85 -30.22
C ARG A 214 -21.43 -27.31 -30.67
N ASN A 215 -21.41 -28.27 -29.76
CA ASN A 215 -21.70 -29.69 -29.99
C ASN A 215 -23.00 -30.10 -29.30
#